data_AF-W6QY15-F1
#
_entry.id   AF-W6QY15-F1
#
_cell.length_a   1.000
_cell.length_b   1.000
_cell.length_c   1.000
_cell.angle_alpha   90.00
_cell.angle_beta   90.00
_cell.angle_gamma   90.00
#
_symmetry.space_group_name_H-M   'P 1'
#
loop_
_entity.id
_entity.type
_entity.pdbx_description
1 polymer ?
#
loop_
_entity_poly.entity_id
_entity_poly.type
_entity_poly.pdbx_seq_one_letter_code
_entity_poly.pdbx_strand_id
1 'polypeptide(L)'
;MRTYCPDGVGRWFYERSAGSYKVMLEKEATTPAQKKKLQATIPPYRKLTKPDLAKFLFAWDQKPHIVSLGSQKNFQAFMDELVERESAGENVIPDQEQYKQMIAKAILFKSAHKIIRPMFPAFQANITSYTVSILALKLGATLNLNRIWQEQSISPQLHRQIAIWAEEVNDALHRGASGKMISEWAKKIECWWRVRDTSYSSELGGITELA
;
A
#
# COMPACT_ATOMS: atom_id res chain seq x y z
N MET A 1 -15.80 6.62 -14.16
CA MET A 1 -16.46 5.39 -13.68
C MET A 1 -16.69 5.48 -12.17
N ARG A 2 -17.90 5.21 -11.67
CA ARG A 2 -18.14 5.11 -10.21
C ARG A 2 -18.05 3.62 -9.84
N THR A 3 -16.95 3.21 -9.23
CA THR A 3 -16.78 1.83 -8.76
C THR A 3 -17.21 1.74 -7.30
N TYR A 4 -18.25 0.96 -7.03
CA TYR A 4 -18.71 0.66 -5.68
C TYR A 4 -17.93 -0.53 -5.12
N CYS A 5 -17.77 -0.56 -3.80
CA CYS A 5 -17.34 -1.74 -3.09
C CYS A 5 -18.37 -2.88 -3.29
N PRO A 6 -17.99 -4.14 -3.02
CA PRO A 6 -18.87 -5.31 -3.19
C PRO A 6 -20.20 -5.23 -2.42
N ASP A 7 -20.24 -4.46 -1.33
CA ASP A 7 -21.45 -4.17 -0.55
C ASP A 7 -22.51 -3.32 -1.30
N GLY A 8 -22.19 -2.84 -2.51
CA GLY A 8 -23.07 -2.03 -3.35
C GLY A 8 -23.28 -0.59 -2.85
N VAL A 9 -22.67 -0.20 -1.73
CA VAL A 9 -22.90 1.08 -1.05
C VAL A 9 -21.59 1.83 -0.87
N GLY A 10 -20.59 1.15 -0.31
CA GLY A 10 -19.29 1.68 0.05
C GLY A 10 -18.50 2.16 -1.15
N ARG A 11 -17.68 3.21 -0.95
CA ARG A 11 -16.82 3.75 -2.01
C ARG A 11 -15.47 4.22 -1.47
N TRP A 12 -14.47 4.19 -2.34
CA TRP A 12 -13.19 4.86 -2.14
C TRP A 12 -13.27 6.31 -2.62
N PHE A 13 -12.62 7.21 -1.89
CA PHE A 13 -12.65 8.65 -2.17
C PHE A 13 -11.28 9.14 -2.60
N TYR A 14 -11.24 9.74 -3.79
CA TYR A 14 -10.06 10.43 -4.27
C TYR A 14 -10.02 11.86 -3.72
N GLU A 15 -9.12 12.10 -2.77
CA GLU A 15 -8.85 13.40 -2.19
C GLU A 15 -7.92 14.20 -3.12
N ARG A 16 -8.54 15.00 -3.98
CA ARG A 16 -7.86 15.76 -5.05
C ARG A 16 -7.01 16.90 -4.49
N SER A 17 -7.52 17.53 -3.43
CA SER A 17 -6.88 18.59 -2.65
C SER A 17 -7.07 18.29 -1.17
N ALA A 18 -6.10 18.70 -0.35
CA ALA A 18 -6.16 18.50 1.10
C ALA A 18 -7.47 19.08 1.66
N GLY A 19 -8.23 18.26 2.40
CA GLY A 19 -9.49 18.69 2.99
C GLY A 19 -10.72 18.56 2.08
N SER A 20 -10.56 18.17 0.80
CA SER A 20 -11.70 17.97 -0.10
C SER A 20 -12.68 16.89 0.38
N TYR A 21 -12.22 15.93 1.18
CA TYR A 21 -13.12 14.99 1.85
C TYR A 21 -14.01 15.68 2.90
N LYS A 22 -13.45 16.60 3.71
CA LYS A 22 -14.22 17.35 4.71
C LYS A 22 -15.26 18.25 4.02
N VAL A 23 -14.86 18.92 2.94
CA VAL A 23 -15.77 19.73 2.11
C VAL A 23 -16.90 18.87 1.52
N MET A 24 -16.59 17.67 1.03
CA MET A 24 -17.60 16.73 0.54
C MET A 24 -18.59 16.35 1.65
N LEU A 25 -18.09 16.02 2.86
CA LEU A 25 -18.96 15.70 4.00
C LEU A 25 -19.87 16.87 4.39
N GLU A 26 -19.36 18.10 4.39
CA GLU A 26 -20.14 19.30 4.75
C GLU A 26 -21.18 19.66 3.70
N LYS A 27 -20.88 19.42 2.43
CA LYS A 27 -21.79 19.66 1.30
C LYS A 27 -22.90 18.62 1.20
N GLU A 28 -22.57 17.34 1.38
CA GLU A 28 -23.51 16.22 1.18
C GLU A 28 -24.28 15.84 2.46
N ALA A 29 -23.85 16.32 3.62
CA ALA A 29 -24.50 16.05 4.90
C ALA A 29 -24.51 17.28 5.83
N THR A 30 -25.71 17.78 6.12
CA THR A 30 -25.89 18.98 6.95
C THR A 30 -26.05 18.66 8.44
N THR A 31 -26.54 17.46 8.78
CA THR A 31 -26.72 17.03 10.17
C THR A 31 -25.65 16.03 10.63
N PRO A 32 -25.37 15.91 11.94
CA PRO A 32 -24.46 14.90 12.47
C PRO A 32 -24.83 13.46 12.09
N ALA A 33 -26.13 13.14 12.05
CA ALA A 33 -26.61 11.82 11.66
C ALA A 33 -26.33 11.51 10.18
N GLN A 34 -26.56 12.48 9.29
CA GLN A 34 -26.23 12.35 7.88
C GLN A 34 -24.71 12.22 7.67
N LYS A 35 -23.90 12.98 8.41
CA LYS A 35 -22.43 12.88 8.34
C LYS A 35 -21.96 11.50 8.77
N LYS A 36 -22.50 10.95 9.87
CA LYS A 36 -22.18 9.60 10.34
C LYS A 36 -22.56 8.53 9.29
N LYS A 37 -23.72 8.66 8.65
CA LYS A 37 -24.15 7.75 7.57
C LYS A 37 -23.24 7.82 6.34
N LEU A 38 -22.85 9.03 5.94
CA LEU A 38 -21.95 9.25 4.80
C LEU A 38 -20.53 8.75 5.10
N GLN A 39 -20.03 8.98 6.31
CA GLN A 39 -18.76 8.42 6.78
C GLN A 39 -18.78 6.90 6.90
N ALA A 40 -19.92 6.27 7.18
CA ALA A 40 -20.03 4.81 7.13
C ALA A 40 -19.91 4.28 5.68
N THR A 41 -20.39 5.07 4.70
CA THR A 41 -20.30 4.73 3.27
C THR A 41 -18.91 4.99 2.69
N ILE A 42 -18.26 6.07 3.12
CA ILE A 42 -16.93 6.49 2.67
C ILE A 42 -16.07 6.72 3.91
N PRO A 43 -15.64 5.67 4.61
CA PRO A 43 -14.89 5.84 5.84
C PRO A 43 -13.53 6.50 5.57
N PRO A 44 -12.96 7.24 6.55
CA PRO A 44 -11.70 7.97 6.35
C PRO A 44 -10.52 7.11 5.88
N TYR A 45 -10.51 5.81 6.20
CA TYR A 45 -9.46 4.90 5.75
C TYR A 45 -9.56 4.53 4.26
N ARG A 46 -10.71 4.76 3.60
CA ARG A 46 -10.91 4.59 2.14
C ARG A 46 -10.62 5.86 1.32
N LYS A 47 -9.97 6.86 1.94
CA LYS A 47 -9.46 8.04 1.23
C LYS A 47 -8.10 7.74 0.59
N LEU A 48 -7.86 8.24 -0.61
CA LEU A 48 -6.60 8.12 -1.33
C LEU A 48 -6.24 9.43 -2.02
N THR A 49 -4.96 9.74 -2.06
CA THR A 49 -4.38 10.76 -2.93
C THR A 49 -3.57 10.08 -4.04
N LYS A 50 -3.23 10.80 -5.12
CA LYS A 50 -2.34 10.26 -6.17
C LYS A 50 -0.94 9.89 -5.61
N PRO A 51 -0.30 10.71 -4.75
CA PRO A 51 0.96 10.32 -4.11
C PRO A 51 0.86 9.08 -3.23
N ASP A 52 -0.25 8.90 -2.50
CA ASP A 52 -0.47 7.66 -1.73
C ASP A 52 -0.55 6.45 -2.64
N LEU A 53 -1.32 6.56 -3.73
CA LEU A 53 -1.47 5.48 -4.68
C LEU A 53 -0.15 5.10 -5.34
N ALA A 54 0.63 6.09 -5.81
CA ALA A 54 1.96 5.87 -6.36
C ALA A 54 2.88 5.12 -5.38
N LYS A 55 2.87 5.52 -4.10
CA LYS A 55 3.63 4.85 -3.04
C LYS A 55 3.22 3.38 -2.87
N PHE A 56 1.92 3.11 -2.83
CA PHE A 56 1.42 1.75 -2.63
C PHE A 56 1.74 0.84 -3.82
N LEU A 57 1.62 1.37 -5.04
CA LEU A 57 1.95 0.65 -6.26
C LEU A 57 3.46 0.38 -6.36
N PHE A 58 4.31 1.38 -6.15
CA PHE A 58 5.76 1.17 -6.17
C PHE A 58 6.25 0.24 -5.06
N ALA A 59 5.65 0.25 -3.88
CA ALA A 59 5.96 -0.76 -2.87
C ALA A 59 5.60 -2.17 -3.35
N TRP A 60 4.43 -2.36 -3.96
CA TRP A 60 4.04 -3.65 -4.54
C TRP A 60 4.92 -4.05 -5.73
N ASP A 61 5.32 -3.10 -6.57
CA ASP A 61 6.17 -3.31 -7.75
C ASP A 61 7.67 -3.42 -7.35
N GLN A 62 7.95 -3.75 -6.08
CA GLN A 62 9.28 -4.05 -5.56
C GLN A 62 10.28 -2.89 -5.69
N LYS A 63 9.79 -1.64 -5.57
CA LYS A 63 10.59 -0.39 -5.58
C LYS A 63 10.59 0.31 -4.22
N PRO A 64 10.89 -0.36 -3.08
CA PRO A 64 10.80 0.25 -1.76
C PRO A 64 11.87 1.33 -1.54
N HIS A 65 12.95 1.29 -2.32
CA HIS A 65 14.02 2.29 -2.32
C HIS A 65 13.56 3.64 -2.90
N ILE A 66 12.73 3.62 -3.95
CA ILE A 66 12.09 4.83 -4.50
C ILE A 66 11.06 5.38 -3.53
N VAL A 67 10.24 4.51 -2.94
CA VAL A 67 9.27 4.90 -1.89
C VAL A 67 9.98 5.61 -0.73
N SER A 68 11.17 5.13 -0.35
CA SER A 68 11.97 5.69 0.74
C SER A 68 12.58 7.07 0.43
N LEU A 69 12.53 7.55 -0.82
CA LEU A 69 12.93 8.93 -1.18
C LEU A 69 11.92 9.99 -0.68
N GLY A 70 10.74 9.55 -0.21
CA GLY A 70 9.68 10.42 0.29
C GLY A 70 8.61 10.71 -0.75
N SER A 71 7.46 11.21 -0.29
CA SER A 71 6.22 11.28 -1.08
C SER A 71 6.35 12.06 -2.39
N GLN A 72 7.11 13.16 -2.40
CA GLN A 72 7.26 14.00 -3.59
C GLN A 72 8.12 13.31 -4.66
N LYS A 73 9.31 12.84 -4.29
CA LYS A 73 10.23 12.16 -5.21
C LYS A 73 9.66 10.84 -5.72
N ASN A 74 9.00 10.07 -4.86
CA ASN A 74 8.30 8.85 -5.26
C ASN A 74 7.19 9.15 -6.27
N PHE A 75 6.37 10.18 -6.02
CA PHE A 75 5.30 10.53 -6.94
C PHE A 75 5.83 11.03 -8.29
N GLN A 76 6.92 11.82 -8.30
CA GLN A 76 7.57 12.23 -9.53
C GLN A 76 8.05 11.03 -10.34
N ALA A 77 8.82 10.12 -9.72
CA ALA A 77 9.30 8.91 -10.39
C ALA A 77 8.16 8.03 -10.94
N PHE A 78 7.02 7.96 -10.24
CA PHE A 78 5.83 7.26 -10.72
C PHE A 78 5.21 7.92 -11.95
N MET A 79 5.15 9.24 -11.98
CA MET A 79 4.63 9.98 -13.14
C MET A 79 5.57 9.85 -14.34
N ASP A 80 6.89 9.88 -14.12
CA ASP A 80 7.89 9.70 -15.17
C ASP A 80 7.74 8.32 -15.84
N GLU A 81 7.62 7.25 -15.03
CA GLU A 81 7.39 5.89 -15.54
C GLU A 81 6.05 5.74 -16.28
N LEU A 82 5.00 6.46 -15.84
CA LEU A 82 3.74 6.47 -16.58
C LEU A 82 3.86 7.14 -17.95
N VAL A 83 4.58 8.26 -18.04
CA VAL A 83 4.81 8.97 -19.31
C VAL A 83 5.63 8.11 -20.27
N GLU A 84 6.66 7.41 -19.76
CA GLU A 84 7.45 6.47 -20.56
C GLU A 84 6.59 5.34 -21.15
N ARG A 85 5.73 4.72 -20.32
CA ARG A 85 4.81 3.66 -20.76
C ARG A 85 3.78 4.15 -21.77
N GLU A 86 3.20 5.33 -21.55
CA GLU A 86 2.27 5.96 -22.49
C GLU A 86 2.97 6.25 -23.84
N SER A 87 4.21 6.74 -23.79
CA SER A 87 5.02 7.01 -24.99
C SER A 87 5.41 5.72 -25.72
N ALA A 88 5.52 4.60 -25.02
CA ALA A 88 5.72 3.27 -25.59
C ALA A 88 4.43 2.64 -26.17
N GLY A 89 3.29 3.35 -26.10
CA GLY A 89 2.01 2.92 -26.64
C GLY A 89 1.16 2.07 -25.69
N GLU A 90 1.54 1.95 -24.41
CA GLU A 90 0.72 1.27 -23.42
C GLU A 90 -0.51 2.11 -23.04
N ASN A 91 -1.67 1.45 -22.87
CA ASN A 91 -2.84 2.11 -22.29
C ASN A 91 -2.65 2.26 -20.77
N VAL A 92 -2.28 3.47 -20.33
CA VAL A 92 -2.04 3.80 -18.92
C VAL A 92 -3.31 4.18 -18.16
N ILE A 93 -4.46 4.29 -18.83
CA ILE A 93 -5.74 4.56 -18.18
C ILE A 93 -6.28 3.24 -17.61
N PRO A 94 -6.41 3.12 -16.27
CA PRO A 94 -6.82 1.86 -15.67
C PRO A 94 -8.29 1.56 -16.00
N ASP A 95 -8.54 0.33 -16.44
CA ASP A 95 -9.89 -0.22 -16.54
C ASP A 95 -10.46 -0.55 -15.14
N GLN A 96 -11.65 -1.14 -15.11
CA GLN A 96 -12.32 -1.49 -13.85
C GLN A 96 -11.53 -2.52 -13.04
N GLU A 97 -10.96 -3.53 -13.69
CA GLU A 97 -10.24 -4.60 -13.01
C GLU A 97 -8.91 -4.07 -12.47
N GLN A 98 -8.15 -3.35 -13.29
CA GLN A 98 -6.93 -2.66 -12.88
C GLN A 98 -7.19 -1.71 -11.70
N TYR A 99 -8.30 -0.97 -11.72
CA TYR A 99 -8.71 -0.17 -10.57
C TYR A 99 -8.90 -1.00 -9.29
N LYS A 100 -9.62 -2.13 -9.35
CA LYS A 100 -9.82 -3.01 -8.18
C LYS A 100 -8.49 -3.55 -7.66
N GLN A 101 -7.61 -3.97 -8.56
CA GLN A 101 -6.26 -4.45 -8.23
C GLN A 101 -5.43 -3.36 -7.53
N MET A 102 -5.46 -2.12 -8.04
CA MET A 102 -4.80 -0.97 -7.42
C MET A 102 -5.34 -0.70 -6.00
N ILE A 103 -6.66 -0.81 -5.79
CA ILE A 103 -7.26 -0.64 -4.48
C ILE A 103 -6.93 -1.81 -3.54
N ALA A 104 -6.88 -3.05 -4.02
CA ALA A 104 -6.43 -4.19 -3.22
C ALA A 104 -5.00 -3.99 -2.70
N LYS A 105 -4.09 -3.51 -3.54
CA LYS A 105 -2.72 -3.13 -3.15
C LYS A 105 -2.73 -1.99 -2.11
N ALA A 106 -3.62 -1.02 -2.24
CA ALA A 106 -3.79 0.05 -1.25
C ALA A 106 -4.31 -0.47 0.10
N ILE A 107 -5.26 -1.42 0.11
CA ILE A 107 -5.76 -2.09 1.31
C ILE A 107 -4.62 -2.85 2.00
N LEU A 108 -3.85 -3.63 1.23
CA LEU A 108 -2.71 -4.38 1.75
C LEU A 108 -1.68 -3.46 2.40
N PHE A 109 -1.25 -2.40 1.70
CA PHE A 109 -0.28 -1.46 2.24
C PHE A 109 -0.79 -0.76 3.51
N LYS A 110 -2.03 -0.28 3.51
CA LYS A 110 -2.61 0.39 4.69
C LYS A 110 -2.74 -0.56 5.88
N SER A 111 -3.05 -1.82 5.62
CA SER A 111 -3.11 -2.87 6.64
C SER A 111 -1.72 -3.14 7.20
N ALA A 112 -0.71 -3.33 6.34
CA ALA A 112 0.68 -3.50 6.76
C ALA A 112 1.18 -2.32 7.61
N HIS A 113 0.93 -1.09 7.16
CA HIS A 113 1.29 0.10 7.94
C HIS A 113 0.63 0.13 9.32
N LYS A 114 -0.65 -0.25 9.41
CA LYS A 114 -1.39 -0.31 10.69
C LYS A 114 -0.79 -1.35 11.65
N ILE A 115 -0.35 -2.49 11.11
CA ILE A 115 0.27 -3.60 11.86
C ILE A 115 1.65 -3.18 12.37
N ILE A 116 2.47 -2.60 11.48
CA ILE A 116 3.89 -2.29 11.72
C ILE A 116 4.07 -1.06 12.60
N ARG A 117 3.18 -0.06 12.50
CA ARG A 117 3.31 1.20 13.24
C ARG A 117 3.53 1.02 14.76
N PRO A 118 2.78 0.17 15.49
CA PRO A 118 3.00 -0.04 16.91
C PRO A 118 4.17 -0.99 17.25
N MET A 119 4.69 -1.75 16.28
CA MET A 119 5.73 -2.75 16.53
C MET A 119 7.11 -2.12 16.72
N PHE A 120 7.38 -1.02 16.03
CA PHE A 120 8.71 -0.41 15.99
C PHE A 120 8.68 1.05 16.46
N PRO A 121 9.66 1.50 17.24
CA PRO A 121 9.73 2.88 17.72
C PRO A 121 10.10 3.87 16.60
N ALA A 122 10.80 3.42 15.55
CA ALA A 122 11.28 4.25 14.45
C ALA A 122 11.22 3.52 13.10
N PHE A 123 11.41 4.28 12.02
CA PHE A 123 11.54 3.79 10.64
C PHE A 123 10.34 2.97 10.11
N GLN A 124 9.16 3.12 10.72
CA GLN A 124 7.96 2.34 10.40
C GLN A 124 7.56 2.46 8.93
N ALA A 125 7.75 3.64 8.32
CA ALA A 125 7.48 3.86 6.91
C ALA A 125 8.41 3.06 5.99
N ASN A 126 9.70 2.98 6.32
CA ASN A 126 10.67 2.18 5.56
C ASN A 126 10.39 0.70 5.74
N ILE A 127 10.20 0.23 6.98
CA ILE A 127 9.87 -1.16 7.29
C ILE A 127 8.60 -1.59 6.55
N THR A 128 7.55 -0.76 6.58
CA THR A 128 6.29 -1.04 5.84
C THR A 128 6.54 -1.20 4.35
N SER A 129 7.26 -0.26 3.73
CA SER A 129 7.48 -0.27 2.29
C SER A 129 8.26 -1.50 1.85
N TYR A 130 9.33 -1.84 2.58
CA TYR A 130 10.14 -3.03 2.32
C TYR A 130 9.35 -4.32 2.60
N THR A 131 8.55 -4.37 3.67
CA THR A 131 7.72 -5.55 3.97
C THR A 131 6.69 -5.81 2.87
N VAL A 132 6.02 -4.78 2.35
CA VAL A 132 5.10 -4.92 1.23
C VAL A 132 5.82 -5.39 -0.04
N SER A 133 7.04 -4.90 -0.31
CA SER A 133 7.85 -5.37 -1.44
C SER A 133 8.27 -6.84 -1.29
N ILE A 134 8.62 -7.29 -0.09
CA ILE A 134 8.95 -8.71 0.18
C ILE A 134 7.70 -9.58 0.04
N LEU A 135 6.54 -9.12 0.51
CA LEU A 135 5.26 -9.81 0.29
C LEU A 135 4.95 -9.96 -1.20
N ALA A 136 5.10 -8.89 -1.98
CA ALA A 136 4.87 -8.92 -3.41
C ALA A 136 5.87 -9.83 -4.13
N LEU A 137 7.13 -9.84 -3.71
CA LEU A 137 8.15 -10.74 -4.26
C LEU A 137 7.84 -12.22 -3.98
N LYS A 138 7.50 -12.55 -2.73
CA LYS A 138 7.36 -13.94 -2.29
C LYS A 138 5.99 -14.53 -2.61
N LEU A 139 4.95 -13.73 -2.50
CA LEU A 139 3.56 -14.17 -2.60
C LEU A 139 2.81 -13.53 -3.77
N GLY A 140 3.37 -12.52 -4.46
CA GLY A 140 2.62 -11.75 -5.45
C GLY A 140 2.05 -12.57 -6.62
N ALA A 141 2.70 -13.68 -6.97
CA ALA A 141 2.22 -14.59 -8.01
C ALA A 141 1.01 -15.45 -7.58
N THR A 142 0.89 -15.76 -6.28
CA THR A 142 -0.16 -16.62 -5.71
C THR A 142 -1.20 -15.83 -4.91
N LEU A 143 -0.92 -14.56 -4.57
CA LEU A 143 -1.82 -13.71 -3.80
C LEU A 143 -3.00 -13.23 -4.65
N ASN A 144 -4.18 -13.72 -4.32
CA ASN A 144 -5.45 -13.32 -4.91
C ASN A 144 -5.87 -11.92 -4.41
N LEU A 145 -5.39 -10.89 -5.10
CA LEU A 145 -5.78 -9.50 -4.88
C LEU A 145 -7.29 -9.25 -5.07
N ASN A 146 -7.97 -10.06 -5.90
CA ASN A 146 -9.42 -9.99 -6.03
C ASN A 146 -10.13 -10.33 -4.73
N ARG A 147 -9.63 -11.31 -3.97
CA ARG A 147 -10.16 -11.62 -2.63
C ARG A 147 -10.02 -10.43 -1.67
N ILE A 148 -8.87 -9.77 -1.65
CA ILE A 148 -8.64 -8.56 -0.83
C ILE A 148 -9.60 -7.45 -1.22
N TRP A 149 -9.86 -7.26 -2.53
CA TRP A 149 -10.89 -6.33 -3.00
C TRP A 149 -12.29 -6.76 -2.54
N GLN A 150 -12.66 -8.04 -2.62
CA GLN A 150 -13.98 -8.51 -2.22
C GLN A 150 -14.23 -8.31 -0.71
N GLU A 151 -13.25 -8.65 0.12
CA GLU A 151 -13.34 -8.55 1.58
C GLU A 151 -13.07 -7.14 2.11
N GLN A 152 -12.58 -6.23 1.26
CA GLN A 152 -12.11 -4.88 1.62
C GLN A 152 -11.14 -4.88 2.83
N SER A 153 -10.43 -5.98 3.03
CA SER A 153 -9.58 -6.27 4.19
C SER A 153 -8.64 -7.42 3.87
N ILE A 154 -7.70 -7.69 4.78
CA ILE A 154 -6.83 -8.88 4.75
C ILE A 154 -7.23 -9.84 5.87
N SER A 155 -6.97 -11.12 5.67
CA SER A 155 -7.23 -12.17 6.64
C SER A 155 -6.34 -12.02 7.88
N PRO A 156 -6.78 -12.57 9.03
CA PRO A 156 -5.93 -12.65 10.22
C PRO A 156 -4.61 -13.40 10.00
N GLN A 157 -4.59 -14.37 9.08
CA GLN A 157 -3.40 -15.15 8.75
C GLN A 157 -2.40 -14.30 7.95
N LEU A 158 -2.86 -13.57 6.92
CA LEU A 158 -2.00 -12.64 6.20
C LEU A 158 -1.49 -11.53 7.12
N HIS A 159 -2.32 -11.02 8.03
CA HIS A 159 -1.89 -10.08 9.06
C HIS A 159 -0.70 -10.62 9.87
N ARG A 160 -0.80 -11.84 10.40
CA ARG A 160 0.29 -12.47 11.16
C ARG A 160 1.55 -12.64 10.32
N GLN A 161 1.40 -13.04 9.06
CA GLN A 161 2.53 -13.16 8.14
C GLN A 161 3.25 -11.82 7.95
N ILE A 162 2.50 -10.73 7.78
CA ILE A 162 3.05 -9.37 7.66
C ILE A 162 3.85 -9.02 8.92
N ALA A 163 3.34 -9.33 10.11
CA ALA A 163 4.04 -9.04 11.36
C ALA A 163 5.38 -9.81 11.45
N ILE A 164 5.38 -11.11 11.12
CA ILE A 164 6.59 -11.94 11.13
C ILE A 164 7.64 -11.38 10.15
N TRP A 165 7.25 -11.14 8.90
CA TRP A 165 8.20 -10.62 7.91
C TRP A 165 8.60 -9.17 8.17
N ALA A 166 7.80 -8.39 8.90
CA ALA A 166 8.20 -7.04 9.30
C ALA A 166 9.38 -7.04 10.28
N GLU A 167 9.42 -7.99 11.23
CA GLU A 167 10.58 -8.19 12.12
C GLU A 167 11.82 -8.60 11.31
N GLU A 168 11.68 -9.56 10.41
CA GLU A 168 12.79 -10.04 9.57
C GLU A 168 13.32 -8.94 8.62
N VAL A 169 12.43 -8.12 8.06
CA VAL A 169 12.78 -6.92 7.28
C VAL A 169 13.48 -5.89 8.15
N ASN A 170 12.97 -5.62 9.35
CA ASN A 170 13.57 -4.67 10.28
C ASN A 170 15.02 -5.07 10.60
N ASP A 171 15.25 -6.34 10.89
CA ASP A 171 16.58 -6.88 11.15
C ASP A 171 17.49 -6.78 9.92
N ALA A 172 16.98 -7.10 8.73
CA ALA A 172 17.72 -6.98 7.48
C ALA A 172 18.14 -5.52 7.21
N LEU A 173 17.25 -4.56 7.47
CA LEU A 173 17.53 -3.12 7.35
C LEU A 173 18.63 -2.68 8.33
N HIS A 174 18.55 -3.08 9.61
CA HIS A 174 19.56 -2.76 10.61
C HIS A 174 20.93 -3.36 10.28
N ARG A 175 20.97 -4.65 9.90
CA ARG A 175 22.21 -5.31 9.46
C ARG A 175 22.82 -4.61 8.24
N GLY A 176 21.99 -4.29 7.24
CA GLY A 176 22.45 -3.62 6.03
C GLY A 176 22.95 -2.20 6.28
N ALA A 177 22.31 -1.46 7.18
CA ALA A 177 22.71 -0.09 7.50
C ALA A 177 24.07 0.00 8.22
N SER A 178 24.49 -1.08 8.91
CA SER A 178 25.79 -1.15 9.61
C SER A 178 26.05 0.07 10.51
N GLY A 179 25.06 0.40 11.34
CA GLY A 179 25.11 1.55 12.27
C GLY A 179 24.75 2.90 11.65
N LYS A 180 24.52 2.98 10.33
CA LYS A 180 24.01 4.20 9.67
C LYS A 180 22.50 4.34 9.87
N MET A 181 21.98 5.54 9.59
CA MET A 181 20.55 5.82 9.66
C MET A 181 19.77 5.02 8.61
N ILE A 182 18.78 4.23 9.06
CA ILE A 182 17.98 3.36 8.18
C ILE A 182 17.26 4.14 7.09
N SER A 183 16.75 5.35 7.39
CA SER A 183 16.05 6.16 6.39
C SER A 183 16.95 6.58 5.22
N GLU A 184 18.27 6.72 5.42
CA GLU A 184 19.22 6.98 4.32
C GLU A 184 19.63 5.70 3.61
N TRP A 185 19.84 4.62 4.37
CA TRP A 185 20.15 3.32 3.79
C TRP A 185 19.01 2.82 2.89
N ALA A 186 17.77 2.95 3.35
CA ALA A 186 16.56 2.50 2.66
C ALA A 186 16.34 3.17 1.30
N LYS A 187 16.93 4.33 1.01
CA LYS A 187 16.83 5.02 -0.30
C LYS A 187 17.68 4.39 -1.40
N LYS A 188 18.62 3.51 -1.03
CA LYS A 188 19.60 2.92 -1.93
C LYS A 188 19.05 1.64 -2.57
N ILE A 189 19.28 1.45 -3.85
CA ILE A 189 18.89 0.20 -4.55
C ILE A 189 19.63 -1.01 -3.95
N GLU A 190 20.85 -0.81 -3.48
CA GLU A 190 21.67 -1.81 -2.81
C GLU A 190 21.03 -2.30 -1.50
N CYS A 191 20.28 -1.43 -0.81
CA CYS A 191 19.48 -1.83 0.33
C CYS A 191 18.38 -2.78 -0.09
N TRP A 192 17.65 -2.47 -1.16
CA TRP A 192 16.64 -3.37 -1.71
C TRP A 192 17.22 -4.72 -2.07
N TRP A 193 18.33 -4.79 -2.80
CA TRP A 193 18.96 -6.07 -3.15
C TRP A 193 19.33 -6.88 -1.90
N ARG A 194 19.97 -6.25 -0.91
CA ARG A 194 20.35 -6.96 0.32
C ARG A 194 19.16 -7.48 1.12
N VAL A 195 18.08 -6.70 1.21
CA VAL A 195 16.86 -7.11 1.91
C VAL A 195 16.15 -8.21 1.11
N ARG A 196 16.00 -8.04 -0.20
CA ARG A 196 15.43 -9.05 -1.13
C ARG A 196 16.13 -10.40 -1.02
N ASP A 197 17.44 -10.40 -0.93
CA ASP A 197 18.27 -11.61 -0.94
C ASP A 197 18.46 -12.21 0.47
N THR A 198 17.82 -11.63 1.50
CA THR A 198 17.76 -12.19 2.85
C THR A 198 16.88 -13.45 2.86
N SER A 199 17.26 -14.46 3.65
CA SER A 199 16.40 -15.62 3.90
C SER A 199 15.29 -15.25 4.90
N TYR A 200 14.05 -15.44 4.48
CA TYR A 200 12.85 -15.21 5.30
C TYR A 200 12.24 -16.54 5.71
N SER A 201 11.51 -16.54 6.83
CA SER A 201 10.65 -17.66 7.20
C SER A 201 9.63 -17.99 6.10
N SER A 202 9.21 -19.25 6.04
CA SER A 202 8.14 -19.69 5.16
C SER A 202 6.82 -19.02 5.52
N GLU A 203 5.93 -18.90 4.54
CA GLU A 203 4.58 -18.43 4.79
C GLU A 203 3.80 -19.37 5.72
N LEU A 204 2.93 -18.78 6.53
CA LEU A 204 2.01 -19.51 7.38
C LEU A 204 0.98 -20.26 6.52
N GLY A 205 0.67 -21.50 6.93
CA GLY A 205 -0.45 -22.24 6.36
C GLY A 205 -1.80 -21.55 6.59
N GLY A 206 -2.74 -21.74 5.67
CA GLY A 206 -4.12 -21.28 5.81
C GLY A 206 -4.35 -19.79 5.51
N ILE A 207 -3.42 -19.11 4.83
CA ILE A 207 -3.66 -17.77 4.29
C ILE A 207 -4.67 -17.89 3.15
N THR A 208 -5.88 -17.40 3.38
CA THR A 208 -7.03 -17.58 2.46
C THR A 208 -6.90 -16.85 1.12
N GLU A 209 -6.00 -15.87 1.05
CA GLU A 209 -5.68 -15.11 -0.13
C GLU A 209 -4.68 -15.81 -1.04
N LEU A 210 -4.02 -16.88 -0.59
CA LEU A 210 -3.14 -17.67 -1.46
C LEU A 210 -3.97 -18.69 -2.25
N ALA A 211 -3.74 -18.74 -3.56
CA ALA A 211 -4.33 -19.70 -4.48
C ALA A 211 -3.55 -21.03 -4.51
#